data_AF-A0A7C9ADB6-F1
#
_entry.id   AF-A0A7C9ADB6-F1
#
_cell.length_a   1.000
_cell.length_b   1.000
_cell.length_c   1.000
_cell.angle_alpha   90.00
_cell.angle_beta   90.00
_cell.angle_gamma   90.00
#
_symmetry.space_group_name_H-M   'P 1'
#
loop_
_entity.id
_entity.type
_entity.pdbx_description
1 polymer ?
#
loop_
_entity_poly.entity_id
_entity_poly.type
_entity_poly.pdbx_seq_one_letter_code
_entity_poly.pdbx_strand_id
1 'polypeptide(L)'
;SALPEGFSERVKGRGIVQDSWVQQQLILKHPSVGCFVNHCGAGTLLEALTSECPLVLFPQKCDNFINARLMSEVLRVGVEVERGEDDGFITKEGVRSAIMTVMKEE
;
A
#
# COMPACT_ATOMS: atom_id res chain seq x y z
N SER A 1 -16.39 -2.46 -13.66
CA SER A 1 -15.36 -1.84 -12.79
C SER A 1 -16.03 -1.45 -11.48
N ALA A 2 -15.40 -1.75 -10.34
CA ALA A 2 -15.89 -1.33 -9.01
C ALA A 2 -15.48 0.12 -8.64
N LEU A 3 -14.89 0.86 -9.60
CA LEU A 3 -14.44 2.23 -9.39
C LEU A 3 -15.60 3.22 -9.51
N PRO A 4 -15.57 4.35 -8.78
CA PRO A 4 -16.56 5.40 -8.93
C PRO A 4 -16.58 5.97 -10.35
N GLU A 5 -17.75 6.45 -10.78
CA GLU A 5 -17.93 7.11 -12.08
C GLU A 5 -16.88 8.20 -12.33
N GLY A 6 -16.29 8.23 -13.52
CA GLY A 6 -15.26 9.22 -13.92
C GLY A 6 -13.91 9.11 -13.21
N PHE A 7 -13.62 8.00 -12.49
CA PHE A 7 -12.36 7.87 -11.74
C PHE A 7 -11.12 7.93 -12.64
N SER A 8 -11.12 7.19 -13.73
CA SER A 8 -9.98 7.14 -14.67
C SER A 8 -9.65 8.51 -15.25
N GLU A 9 -10.68 9.30 -15.57
CA GLU A 9 -10.55 10.66 -16.06
C GLU A 9 -9.96 11.59 -14.99
N ARG A 10 -10.40 11.47 -13.72
CA ARG A 10 -9.89 12.28 -12.59
C ARG A 10 -8.41 12.04 -12.25
N VAL A 11 -7.86 10.88 -12.62
CA VAL A 11 -6.46 10.53 -12.35
C VAL A 11 -5.57 10.64 -13.59
N LYS A 12 -6.14 10.92 -14.77
CA LYS A 12 -5.40 11.03 -16.02
C LYS A 12 -4.25 12.04 -15.92
N GLY A 13 -3.08 11.67 -16.44
CA GLY A 13 -1.87 12.49 -16.42
C GLY A 13 -1.06 12.44 -15.12
N ARG A 14 -1.61 11.84 -14.05
CA ARG A 14 -0.90 11.66 -12.76
C ARG A 14 -1.02 10.26 -12.16
N GLY A 15 -1.89 9.41 -12.71
CA GLY A 15 -2.12 8.05 -12.24
C GLY A 15 -2.48 7.14 -13.40
N ILE A 16 -2.12 5.87 -13.26
CA ILE A 16 -2.43 4.79 -14.18
C ILE A 16 -3.31 3.79 -13.44
N VAL A 17 -4.42 3.39 -14.07
CA VAL A 17 -5.31 2.35 -13.54
C VAL A 17 -5.16 1.14 -14.45
N GLN A 18 -4.76 0.01 -13.87
CA GLN A 18 -4.65 -1.27 -14.57
C GLN A 18 -5.58 -2.28 -13.89
N ASP A 19 -6.47 -2.90 -14.68
CA ASP A 19 -7.45 -3.89 -14.20
C ASP A 19 -6.96 -5.33 -14.37
N SER A 20 -5.88 -5.52 -15.13
CA SER A 20 -5.21 -6.79 -15.33
C SER A 20 -3.97 -6.92 -14.45
N TRP A 21 -3.34 -8.10 -14.51
CA TRP A 21 -2.14 -8.37 -13.73
C TRP A 21 -0.93 -7.57 -14.25
N VAL A 22 -0.06 -7.14 -13.33
CA VAL A 22 1.18 -6.41 -13.63
C VAL A 22 2.39 -7.16 -13.11
N GLN A 23 3.54 -6.94 -13.75
CA GLN A 23 4.84 -7.42 -13.30
C GLN A 23 5.31 -6.63 -12.06
N GLN A 24 4.69 -6.89 -10.90
CA GLN A 24 4.91 -6.18 -9.65
C GLN A 24 6.40 -6.07 -9.29
N GLN A 25 7.15 -7.18 -9.42
CA GLN A 25 8.59 -7.20 -9.15
C GLN A 25 9.39 -6.23 -10.02
N LEU A 26 8.99 -6.01 -11.28
CA LEU A 26 9.66 -5.04 -12.16
C LEU A 26 9.32 -3.61 -11.76
N ILE A 27 8.08 -3.36 -11.35
CA ILE A 27 7.65 -2.05 -10.85
C ILE A 27 8.41 -1.70 -9.57
N LEU A 28 8.46 -2.61 -8.59
CA LEU A 28 9.13 -2.38 -7.29
C LEU A 28 10.65 -2.18 -7.41
N LYS A 29 11.27 -2.62 -8.51
CA LYS A 29 12.70 -2.38 -8.79
C LYS A 29 12.97 -1.02 -9.44
N HIS A 30 11.93 -0.29 -9.85
CA HIS A 30 12.10 0.96 -10.57
C HIS A 30 12.37 2.11 -9.57
N PRO A 31 13.42 2.93 -9.78
CA PRO A 31 13.84 3.96 -8.81
C PRO A 31 12.81 5.07 -8.58
N SER A 32 11.86 5.26 -9.51
CA SER A 32 10.77 6.23 -9.35
C SER A 32 9.64 5.77 -8.43
N VAL A 33 9.68 4.53 -7.91
CA VAL A 33 8.64 4.03 -7.00
C VAL A 33 8.96 4.45 -5.57
N GLY A 34 8.24 5.47 -5.09
CA GLY A 34 8.47 6.03 -3.75
C GLY A 34 7.78 5.28 -2.61
N CYS A 35 6.69 4.55 -2.85
CA CYS A 35 6.05 3.73 -1.81
C CYS A 35 5.25 2.57 -2.40
N PHE A 36 5.06 1.52 -1.60
CA PHE A 36 4.24 0.36 -1.96
C PHE A 36 3.13 0.11 -0.94
N VAL A 37 1.90 0.45 -1.34
CA VAL A 37 0.67 0.12 -0.61
C VAL A 37 0.26 -1.31 -0.95
N ASN A 38 0.21 -2.20 0.05
CA ASN A 38 -0.04 -3.61 -0.20
C ASN A 38 -0.88 -4.28 0.89
N HIS A 39 -1.48 -5.43 0.54
CA HIS A 39 -2.42 -6.13 1.40
C HIS A 39 -1.78 -6.98 2.51
N CYS A 40 -0.44 -7.03 2.59
CA CYS A 40 0.34 -7.78 3.58
C CYS A 40 0.30 -9.32 3.45
N GLY A 41 0.05 -9.84 2.24
CA GLY A 41 0.22 -11.27 1.97
C GLY A 41 1.70 -11.68 1.97
N ALA A 42 2.01 -12.87 2.46
CA ALA A 42 3.39 -13.33 2.66
C ALA A 42 4.29 -13.24 1.41
N GLY A 43 3.77 -13.64 0.23
CA GLY A 43 4.53 -13.55 -1.02
C GLY A 43 4.82 -12.10 -1.44
N THR A 44 3.83 -11.20 -1.27
CA THR A 44 3.99 -9.77 -1.54
C THR A 44 5.01 -9.12 -0.60
N LEU A 45 5.00 -9.51 0.67
CA LEU A 45 5.96 -8.99 1.64
C LEU A 45 7.39 -9.46 1.36
N LEU A 46 7.56 -10.70 0.89
CA LEU A 46 8.88 -11.18 0.48
C LEU A 46 9.43 -10.33 -0.69
N GLU A 47 8.62 -10.06 -1.71
CA GLU A 47 9.02 -9.19 -2.82
C GLU A 47 9.33 -7.76 -2.35
N ALA A 48 8.48 -7.23 -1.46
CA ALA A 48 8.62 -5.90 -0.91
C ALA A 48 9.91 -5.72 -0.11
N LEU A 49 10.27 -6.70 0.74
CA LEU A 49 11.51 -6.69 1.53
C LEU A 49 12.78 -6.79 0.67
N THR A 50 12.67 -7.32 -0.54
CA THR A 50 13.79 -7.33 -1.51
C THR A 50 13.89 -6.05 -2.34
N SER A 51 12.97 -5.10 -2.14
CA SER A 51 12.99 -3.78 -2.75
C SER A 51 13.45 -2.72 -1.75
N GLU A 52 13.94 -1.58 -2.25
CA GLU A 52 14.25 -0.40 -1.42
C GLU A 52 13.01 0.48 -1.17
N CYS A 53 11.83 -0.02 -1.56
CA CYS A 53 10.59 0.75 -1.52
C CYS A 53 9.98 0.71 -0.11
N PRO A 54 9.74 1.86 0.54
CA PRO A 54 9.10 1.86 1.85
C PRO A 54 7.61 1.48 1.76
N LEU A 55 7.13 0.84 2.84
CA LEU A 55 5.88 0.07 2.81
C LEU A 55 4.73 0.77 3.52
N VAL A 56 3.56 0.75 2.87
CA VAL A 56 2.27 1.07 3.48
C VAL A 56 1.45 -0.20 3.58
N LEU A 57 1.15 -0.62 4.80
CA LEU A 57 0.57 -1.91 5.11
C LEU A 57 -0.96 -1.76 5.23
N PHE A 58 -1.69 -2.32 4.27
CA PHE A 58 -3.15 -2.28 4.14
C PHE A 58 -3.73 -3.70 4.38
N PRO A 59 -3.70 -4.25 5.59
CA PRO A 59 -4.18 -5.62 5.83
C PRO A 59 -5.69 -5.74 5.59
N GLN A 60 -6.10 -6.77 4.83
CA GLN A 60 -7.50 -6.98 4.45
C GLN A 60 -8.16 -8.21 5.09
N LYS A 61 -7.42 -9.33 5.26
CA LYS A 61 -8.01 -10.60 5.72
C LYS A 61 -6.99 -11.50 6.44
N CYS A 62 -7.50 -12.41 7.27
CA CYS A 62 -6.76 -13.57 7.81
C CYS A 62 -5.40 -13.24 8.45
N ASP A 63 -4.32 -13.74 7.87
CA ASP A 63 -2.94 -13.61 8.32
C ASP A 63 -2.32 -12.25 8.01
N ASN A 64 -2.90 -11.49 7.07
CA ASN A 64 -2.41 -10.17 6.69
C ASN A 64 -2.31 -9.22 7.89
N PHE A 65 -3.24 -9.33 8.85
CA PHE A 65 -3.24 -8.50 10.06
C PHE A 65 -2.01 -8.78 10.92
N ILE A 66 -1.66 -10.06 11.11
CA ILE A 66 -0.49 -10.48 11.87
C ILE A 66 0.77 -10.03 11.13
N ASN A 67 0.81 -10.24 9.82
CA ASN A 67 1.93 -9.81 8.99
C ASN A 67 2.12 -8.29 9.02
N ALA A 68 1.03 -7.51 8.99
CA ALA A 68 1.11 -6.06 9.10
C ALA A 68 1.75 -5.64 10.42
N ARG A 69 1.30 -6.18 11.56
CA ARG A 69 1.86 -5.89 12.89
C ARG A 69 3.32 -6.31 13.02
N LEU A 70 3.68 -7.47 12.47
CA LEU A 70 5.07 -7.92 12.41
C LEU A 70 5.94 -6.91 11.64
N MET A 71 5.47 -6.44 10.49
CA MET A 71 6.23 -5.52 9.64
C MET A 71 6.31 -4.11 10.23
N SER A 72 5.23 -3.59 10.82
CA SER A 72 5.16 -2.23 11.37
C SER A 72 5.76 -2.10 12.77
N GLU A 73 5.38 -2.98 13.70
CA GLU A 73 5.71 -2.81 15.12
C GLU A 73 7.02 -3.49 15.51
N VAL A 74 7.29 -4.67 14.93
CA VAL A 74 8.47 -5.49 15.28
C VAL A 74 9.64 -5.16 14.37
N LEU A 75 9.48 -5.33 13.05
CA LEU A 75 10.56 -5.12 12.08
C LEU A 75 10.75 -3.64 11.72
N ARG A 76 9.72 -2.81 11.93
CA ARG A 76 9.72 -1.35 11.67
C ARG A 76 10.12 -0.99 10.24
N VAL A 77 9.64 -1.77 9.28
CA VAL A 77 9.93 -1.60 7.84
C VAL A 77 8.77 -0.95 7.06
N GLY A 78 7.69 -0.56 7.75
CA GLY A 78 6.53 0.04 7.11
C GLY A 78 5.54 0.66 8.08
N VAL A 79 4.57 1.39 7.54
CA VAL A 79 3.49 2.03 8.30
C VAL A 79 2.18 1.29 8.05
N GLU A 80 1.53 0.81 9.10
CA GLU A 80 0.18 0.24 9.00
C GLU A 80 -0.87 1.32 8.90
N VAL A 81 -1.82 1.13 8.00
CA VAL A 81 -2.94 2.04 7.81
C VAL A 81 -3.88 1.95 9.01
N GLU A 82 -4.13 3.10 9.64
CA GLU A 82 -5.09 3.22 10.73
C GLU A 82 -6.52 2.95 10.25
N ARG A 83 -7.31 2.38 11.16
CA ARG A 83 -8.73 2.08 10.94
C ARG A 83 -9.60 3.12 11.61
N GLY A 84 -10.78 3.33 11.06
CA GLY A 84 -11.83 4.10 11.70
C GLY A 84 -12.19 3.49 13.06
N GLU A 85 -12.36 4.34 14.06
CA GLU A 85 -12.71 3.94 15.42
C GLU A 85 -14.14 3.38 15.50
N ASP A 86 -15.04 3.87 14.64
CA ASP A 86 -16.48 3.57 14.71
C ASP A 86 -16.83 2.15 14.23
N ASP A 87 -16.23 1.72 13.11
CA ASP A 87 -16.63 0.52 12.39
C ASP A 87 -15.44 -0.41 12.04
N GLY A 88 -14.22 0.01 12.38
CA GLY A 88 -13.00 -0.75 12.09
C GLY A 88 -12.62 -0.80 10.61
N PHE A 89 -13.32 -0.05 9.73
CA PHE A 89 -12.97 -0.02 8.31
C PHE A 89 -11.80 0.91 8.06
N ILE A 90 -11.03 0.60 7.00
CA ILE A 90 -9.97 1.48 6.56
C ILE A 90 -10.58 2.67 5.83
N THR A 91 -10.23 3.87 6.27
CA THR A 91 -10.73 5.14 5.71
C THR A 91 -9.80 5.69 4.63
N LYS A 92 -10.33 6.55 3.77
CA LYS A 92 -9.54 7.30 2.79
C LYS A 92 -8.45 8.13 3.48
N GLU A 93 -8.79 8.71 4.62
CA GLU A 93 -7.93 9.57 5.43
C GLU A 93 -6.78 8.77 6.05
N GLY A 94 -7.06 7.56 6.56
CA GLY A 94 -6.03 6.65 7.07
C GLY A 94 -5.03 6.25 6.00
N VAL A 95 -5.52 5.86 4.81
CA VAL A 95 -4.64 5.53 3.66
C VAL A 95 -3.78 6.73 3.27
N ARG A 96 -4.40 7.91 3.15
CA ARG A 96 -3.68 9.14 2.80
C ARG A 96 -2.61 9.47 3.83
N SER A 97 -2.92 9.39 5.11
CA SER A 97 -1.98 9.69 6.20
C SER A 97 -0.76 8.77 6.18
N ALA A 98 -0.99 7.46 5.99
CA ALA A 98 0.10 6.48 5.91
C ALA A 98 0.98 6.71 4.68
N ILE A 99 0.39 6.96 3.50
CA ILE A 99 1.14 7.31 2.29
C ILE A 99 1.97 8.57 2.50
N MET A 100 1.37 9.64 3.05
CA MET A 100 2.10 10.89 3.31
C MET A 100 3.21 10.71 4.34
N THR A 101 3.04 9.83 5.33
CA THR A 101 4.09 9.51 6.31
C THR A 101 5.28 8.84 5.65
N VAL A 102 5.04 7.90 4.73
CA VAL A 102 6.08 7.17 4.00
C VAL A 102 6.74 8.04 2.92
N MET A 103 5.96 8.86 2.21
CA MET A 103 6.42 9.68 1.08
C MET A 103 7.04 11.03 1.50
N LYS A 104 7.12 11.35 2.79
CA LYS A 104 7.82 12.56 3.25
C LYS A 104 9.30 12.43 2.90
N GLU A 105 9.77 13.36 2.07
CA GLU A 105 11.20 13.60 1.86
C GLU A 105 11.82 14.05 3.20
N GLU A 106 13.03 13.58 3.51
CA GLU A 106 13.92 14.35 4.38
C GLU A 106 14.32 15.66 3.68
#